data_AF-A0A1A8IFM0-F1
#
_entry.id   AF-A0A1A8IFM0-F1
#
_cell.length_a   1.000
_cell.length_b   1.000
_cell.length_c   1.000
_cell.angle_alpha   90.00
_cell.angle_beta   90.00
_cell.angle_gamma   90.00
#
_symmetry.space_group_name_H-M   'P 1'
#
loop_
_entity.id
_entity.type
_entity.pdbx_description
1 polymer ?
#
loop_
_entity_poly.entity_id
_entity_poly.type
_entity_poly.pdbx_seq_one_letter_code
_entity_poly.pdbx_strand_id
1 'polypeptide(L)'
;MQDLSDEKSTLTGEIRDMKDMLDVKERKVNVLQKKIENLLEQLKDKDKQLAGLRERVQGLQTDSSNTDTALATLEEALSEKERKMSQSRVTNPTSTQNQKPDGEVLTKLDGFPTISPTTQKTEEAVRMCPDIAERLRLLEQEVARYRDESWKSQAEVERLKGALNDAEIDKSCKEKKMTDLERQIKSPNIQKQLVQSEIRKDAVPDGHPHSLSQLEELMGALEKTRQELDATKVRLSSTQKCLHERDGHLNHLQQERRKQLEEILEMKQQALLAAISEKDANIALLELSSSKRKKAQEEVLALKREKDRLMHQLKQQTQSRMKLIADNYEEDYIHPQHHPHHLHHMHQTNVYHRSLPRAVPHSNHRPPMDQDDEEGIWA
;
A
#
# COMPACT_ATOMS: atom_id res chain seq x y z
N MET A 1 57.02 -44.26 23.62
CA MET A 1 56.61 -43.61 24.89
C MET A 1 56.43 -42.11 24.70
N GLN A 2 57.39 -41.40 24.09
CA GLN A 2 57.27 -39.97 23.80
C GLN A 2 56.12 -39.64 22.83
N ASP A 3 56.04 -40.34 21.68
CA ASP A 3 54.99 -40.11 20.67
C ASP A 3 53.56 -40.30 21.22
N LEU A 4 53.37 -41.31 22.07
CA LEU A 4 52.08 -41.56 22.74
C LEU A 4 51.73 -40.47 23.76
N SER A 5 52.73 -39.82 24.36
CA SER A 5 52.52 -38.71 25.29
C SER A 5 52.12 -37.43 24.55
N ASP A 6 52.75 -37.18 23.41
CA ASP A 6 52.46 -36.02 22.57
C ASP A 6 51.08 -36.16 21.91
N GLU A 7 50.73 -37.36 21.43
CA GLU A 7 49.39 -37.66 20.91
C GLU A 7 48.31 -37.51 21.99
N LYS A 8 48.57 -37.99 23.21
CA LYS A 8 47.66 -37.80 24.37
C LYS A 8 47.47 -36.32 24.71
N SER A 9 48.53 -35.51 24.62
CA SER A 9 48.45 -34.07 24.86
C SER A 9 47.60 -33.36 23.80
N THR A 10 47.79 -33.72 22.52
CA THR A 10 47.01 -33.20 21.40
C THR A 10 45.53 -33.54 21.54
N LEU A 11 45.20 -34.82 21.78
CA LEU A 11 43.82 -35.25 22.02
C LEU A 11 43.18 -34.56 23.23
N THR A 12 43.96 -34.28 24.28
CA THR A 12 43.46 -33.53 25.45
C THR A 12 43.12 -32.08 25.10
N GLY A 13 43.87 -31.46 24.19
CA GLY A 13 43.58 -30.14 23.63
C GLY A 13 42.30 -30.13 22.79
N GLU A 14 42.19 -31.07 21.84
CA GLU A 14 40.99 -31.20 21.00
C GLU A 14 39.71 -31.45 21.81
N ILE A 15 39.80 -32.27 22.86
CA ILE A 15 38.67 -32.50 23.79
C ILE A 15 38.26 -31.20 24.51
N ARG A 16 39.21 -30.34 24.86
CA ARG A 16 38.92 -29.04 25.48
C ARG A 16 38.22 -28.11 24.49
N ASP A 17 38.77 -27.99 23.28
CA ASP A 17 38.21 -27.13 22.23
C ASP A 17 36.79 -27.59 21.82
N MET A 18 36.58 -28.90 21.73
CA MET A 18 35.24 -29.46 21.49
C MET A 18 34.25 -29.16 22.62
N LYS A 19 34.69 -29.16 23.88
CA LYS A 19 33.85 -28.75 25.02
C LYS A 19 33.48 -27.27 24.96
N ASP A 20 34.46 -26.40 24.71
CA ASP A 20 34.20 -24.95 24.59
C ASP A 20 33.24 -24.66 23.42
N MET A 21 33.38 -25.38 22.31
CA MET A 21 32.46 -25.30 21.19
C MET A 21 31.05 -25.79 21.52
N LEU A 22 30.93 -26.86 22.31
CA LEU A 22 29.65 -27.38 22.80
C LEU A 22 28.94 -26.34 23.68
N ASP A 23 29.67 -25.73 24.62
CA ASP A 23 29.14 -24.68 25.50
C ASP A 23 28.63 -23.47 24.72
N VAL A 24 29.36 -23.04 23.67
CA VAL A 24 28.92 -21.96 22.79
C VAL A 24 27.65 -22.35 22.03
N LYS A 25 27.57 -23.58 21.52
CA LYS A 25 26.37 -24.09 20.85
C LYS A 25 25.18 -24.17 21.81
N GLU A 26 25.38 -24.62 23.04
CA GLU A 26 24.32 -24.69 24.06
C GLU A 26 23.78 -23.30 24.43
N ARG A 27 24.67 -22.31 24.63
CA ARG A 27 24.25 -20.91 24.82
C ARG A 27 23.44 -20.38 23.64
N LYS A 28 23.85 -20.71 22.41
CA LYS A 28 23.13 -20.29 21.19
C LYS A 28 21.76 -20.95 21.08
N VAL A 29 21.65 -22.24 21.40
CA VAL A 29 20.38 -22.96 21.49
C VAL A 29 19.45 -22.28 22.50
N ASN A 30 19.94 -21.96 23.69
CA ASN A 30 19.15 -21.27 24.73
C ASN A 30 18.64 -19.90 24.28
N VAL A 31 19.46 -19.11 23.58
CA VAL A 31 19.05 -17.81 23.02
C VAL A 31 17.97 -18.00 21.94
N LEU A 32 18.12 -18.99 21.06
CA LEU A 32 17.13 -19.29 20.03
C LEU A 32 15.82 -19.78 20.65
N GLN A 33 15.87 -20.62 21.70
CA GLN A 33 14.69 -21.07 22.43
C GLN A 33 13.90 -19.91 23.04
N LYS A 34 14.59 -18.98 23.71
CA LYS A 34 13.94 -17.76 24.23
C LYS A 34 13.33 -16.90 23.12
N LYS A 35 13.98 -16.85 21.95
CA LYS A 35 13.45 -16.11 20.80
C LYS A 35 12.20 -16.78 20.22
N ILE A 36 12.16 -18.11 20.17
CA ILE A 36 10.98 -18.87 19.78
C ILE A 36 9.83 -18.62 20.76
N GLU A 37 10.06 -18.71 22.07
CA GLU A 37 9.04 -18.43 23.10
C GLU A 37 8.46 -17.02 22.97
N ASN A 38 9.31 -16.01 22.77
CA ASN A 38 8.86 -14.63 22.59
C ASN A 38 8.00 -14.48 21.31
N LEU A 39 8.43 -15.07 20.20
CA LEU A 39 7.66 -15.04 18.95
C LEU A 39 6.32 -15.77 19.08
N LEU A 40 6.25 -16.87 19.83
CA LEU A 40 5.00 -17.58 20.11
C LEU A 40 4.04 -16.73 20.93
N GLU A 41 4.52 -16.01 21.95
CA GLU A 41 3.66 -15.11 22.74
C GLU A 41 3.15 -13.94 21.89
N GLN A 42 4.00 -13.35 21.05
CA GLN A 42 3.56 -12.30 20.11
C GLN A 42 2.49 -12.81 19.14
N LEU A 43 2.63 -14.05 18.65
CA LEU A 43 1.66 -14.65 17.73
C LEU A 43 0.31 -14.87 18.42
N LYS A 44 0.33 -15.33 19.68
CA LYS A 44 -0.87 -15.48 20.51
C LYS A 44 -1.58 -14.15 20.78
N ASP A 45 -0.84 -13.08 21.05
CA ASP A 45 -1.40 -11.73 21.20
C ASP A 45 -2.02 -11.22 19.91
N LYS A 46 -1.39 -11.50 18.75
CA LYS A 46 -1.93 -11.16 17.43
C LYS A 46 -3.21 -11.93 17.13
N ASP A 47 -3.26 -13.23 17.45
CA ASP A 47 -4.47 -14.05 17.30
C ASP A 47 -5.63 -13.51 18.14
N LYS A 48 -5.35 -13.08 19.38
CA LYS A 48 -6.36 -12.44 20.24
C LYS A 48 -6.88 -11.13 19.64
N GLN A 49 -6.00 -10.30 19.08
CA GLN A 49 -6.41 -9.07 18.39
C GLN A 49 -7.25 -9.36 17.15
N LEU A 50 -6.90 -10.38 16.36
CA LEU A 50 -7.67 -10.82 15.20
C LEU A 50 -9.04 -11.34 15.59
N ALA A 51 -9.15 -12.11 16.67
CA ALA A 51 -10.44 -12.56 17.19
C ALA A 51 -11.35 -11.37 17.55
N GLY A 52 -10.84 -10.37 18.27
CA GLY A 52 -11.61 -9.17 18.61
C GLY A 52 -11.96 -8.29 17.39
N LEU A 53 -11.13 -8.26 16.36
CA LEU A 53 -11.47 -7.62 15.08
C LEU A 53 -12.59 -8.36 14.36
N ARG A 54 -12.56 -9.69 14.33
CA ARG A 54 -13.62 -10.51 13.72
C ARG A 54 -14.96 -10.31 14.41
N GLU A 55 -15.00 -10.28 15.74
CA GLU A 55 -16.23 -9.97 16.49
C GLU A 55 -16.78 -8.58 16.15
N ARG A 56 -15.91 -7.56 16.05
CA ARG A 56 -16.35 -6.22 15.64
C ARG A 56 -16.90 -6.17 14.22
N VAL A 57 -16.26 -6.86 13.28
CA VAL A 57 -16.76 -6.95 11.89
C VAL A 57 -18.12 -7.66 11.87
N GLN A 58 -18.26 -8.74 12.63
CA GLN A 58 -19.53 -9.46 12.73
C GLN A 58 -20.65 -8.56 13.31
N GLY A 59 -20.35 -7.78 14.36
CA GLY A 59 -21.29 -6.81 14.91
C GLY A 59 -21.72 -5.73 13.90
N LEU A 60 -20.76 -5.16 13.17
CA LEU A 60 -21.08 -4.19 12.11
C LEU A 60 -21.89 -4.81 10.97
N GLN A 61 -21.65 -6.08 10.65
CA GLN A 61 -22.41 -6.79 9.62
C GLN A 61 -23.85 -7.07 10.06
N THR A 62 -24.06 -7.41 11.34
CA THR A 62 -25.42 -7.51 11.90
C THR A 62 -26.13 -6.17 11.92
N ASP A 63 -25.44 -5.10 12.29
CA ASP A 63 -26.00 -3.74 12.29
C ASP A 63 -26.39 -3.32 10.87
N SER A 64 -25.53 -3.58 9.88
CA SER A 64 -25.82 -3.33 8.47
C SER A 64 -27.07 -4.09 8.00
N SER A 65 -27.16 -5.39 8.30
CA SER A 65 -28.33 -6.20 7.94
C SER A 65 -29.62 -5.69 8.61
N ASN A 66 -29.53 -5.23 9.86
CA ASN A 66 -30.66 -4.63 10.55
C ASN A 66 -31.08 -3.31 9.89
N THR A 67 -30.12 -2.48 9.46
CA THR A 67 -30.40 -1.25 8.73
C THR A 67 -31.02 -1.51 7.36
N ASP A 68 -30.55 -2.53 6.62
CA ASP A 68 -31.12 -2.91 5.33
C ASP A 68 -32.57 -3.40 5.48
N THR A 69 -32.84 -4.17 6.53
CA THR A 69 -34.21 -4.63 6.86
C THR A 69 -35.13 -3.46 7.21
N ALA A 70 -34.62 -2.48 7.97
CA ALA A 70 -35.36 -1.27 8.30
C ALA A 70 -35.65 -0.41 7.05
N LEU A 71 -34.68 -0.28 6.15
CA LEU A 71 -34.84 0.42 4.88
C LEU A 71 -35.89 -0.24 3.99
N ALA A 72 -35.84 -1.56 3.82
CA ALA A 72 -36.83 -2.31 3.04
C ALA A 72 -38.26 -2.10 3.58
N THR A 73 -38.43 -2.10 4.91
CA THR A 73 -39.72 -1.85 5.56
C THR A 73 -40.22 -0.43 5.28
N LEU A 74 -39.32 0.56 5.28
CA LEU A 74 -39.67 1.96 4.98
C LEU A 74 -40.03 2.16 3.50
N GLU A 75 -39.33 1.48 2.59
CA GLU A 75 -39.64 1.48 1.15
C GLU A 75 -41.03 0.90 0.87
N GLU A 76 -41.41 -0.19 1.55
CA GLU A 76 -42.74 -0.79 1.45
C GLU A 76 -43.82 0.17 1.96
N ALA A 77 -43.60 0.79 3.12
CA ALA A 77 -44.53 1.78 3.69
C ALA A 77 -44.70 3.02 2.78
N LEU A 78 -43.63 3.49 2.14
CA LEU A 78 -43.67 4.58 1.17
C LEU A 78 -44.47 4.18 -0.08
N SER A 79 -44.20 3.00 -0.62
CA SER A 79 -44.92 2.46 -1.78
C SER A 79 -46.42 2.30 -1.51
N GLU A 80 -46.80 1.85 -0.31
CA GLU A 80 -48.21 1.77 0.10
C GLU A 80 -48.87 3.15 0.18
N LYS A 81 -48.14 4.15 0.69
CA LYS A 81 -48.61 5.54 0.76
C LYS A 81 -48.80 6.14 -0.63
N GLU A 82 -47.90 5.88 -1.57
CA GLU A 82 -48.00 6.33 -2.95
C GLU A 82 -49.20 5.69 -3.67
N ARG A 83 -49.50 4.41 -3.38
CA ARG A 83 -50.72 3.73 -3.84
C ARG A 83 -51.99 4.40 -3.32
N LYS A 84 -52.04 4.74 -2.02
CA LYS A 84 -53.18 5.43 -1.39
C LYS A 84 -53.40 6.83 -1.98
N MET A 85 -52.32 7.58 -2.23
CA MET A 85 -52.38 8.89 -2.90
C MET A 85 -52.90 8.79 -4.34
N SER A 86 -52.44 7.79 -5.09
CA SER A 86 -52.90 7.54 -6.46
C SER A 86 -54.39 7.14 -6.49
N GLN A 87 -54.84 6.34 -5.53
CA GLN A 87 -56.24 5.94 -5.38
C GLN A 87 -57.15 7.13 -5.04
N SER A 88 -56.69 8.05 -4.16
CA SER A 88 -57.37 9.31 -3.82
C SER A 88 -57.47 10.30 -4.99
N ARG A 89 -56.52 10.30 -5.92
CA ARG A 89 -56.57 11.15 -7.14
C ARG A 89 -57.58 10.65 -8.17
N VAL A 90 -57.79 9.34 -8.26
CA VAL A 90 -58.74 8.73 -9.22
C VAL A 90 -60.19 8.90 -8.76
N THR A 91 -60.46 9.11 -7.46
CA THR A 91 -61.81 9.34 -6.91
C THR A 91 -62.30 10.79 -7.01
N ASN A 92 -61.51 11.72 -7.54
CA ASN A 92 -61.91 13.12 -7.73
C ASN A 92 -61.75 13.55 -9.20
N PRO A 93 -62.76 13.31 -10.04
CA PRO A 93 -63.12 14.32 -11.02
C PRO A 93 -64.62 14.66 -10.92
N THR A 94 -64.91 15.95 -11.07
CA THR A 94 -66.25 16.56 -11.25
C THR A 94 -67.00 16.95 -9.98
N SER A 95 -66.97 18.24 -9.63
CA SER A 95 -68.17 19.08 -9.67
C SER A 95 -67.85 20.55 -9.43
N THR A 96 -68.20 21.38 -10.41
CA THR A 96 -68.20 22.84 -10.38
C THR A 96 -69.66 23.27 -10.41
N GLN A 97 -70.26 23.83 -9.34
CA GLN A 97 -71.43 24.71 -9.48
C GLN A 97 -71.79 25.52 -8.20
N ASN A 98 -72.10 26.79 -8.43
CA ASN A 98 -72.64 27.82 -7.52
C ASN A 98 -73.92 27.44 -6.75
N GLN A 99 -74.09 27.96 -5.51
CA GLN A 99 -75.19 28.88 -5.11
C GLN A 99 -75.16 29.30 -3.61
N LYS A 100 -75.93 30.36 -3.32
CA LYS A 100 -76.03 31.31 -2.19
C LYS A 100 -76.40 30.76 -0.78
N PRO A 101 -76.33 31.62 0.27
CA PRO A 101 -76.42 31.26 1.70
C PRO A 101 -77.84 31.40 2.29
N ASP A 102 -78.14 30.65 3.35
CA ASP A 102 -78.88 31.04 4.57
C ASP A 102 -79.41 29.81 5.34
N GLY A 103 -79.46 29.91 6.67
CA GLY A 103 -80.49 29.23 7.47
C GLY A 103 -80.09 27.98 8.29
N GLU A 104 -80.01 28.20 9.61
CA GLU A 104 -80.65 27.38 10.67
C GLU A 104 -80.25 25.90 10.95
N VAL A 105 -79.64 25.72 12.15
CA VAL A 105 -80.13 24.89 13.29
C VAL A 105 -80.51 23.41 13.04
N LEU A 106 -79.77 22.53 13.74
CA LEU A 106 -80.19 21.23 14.33
C LEU A 106 -80.56 20.12 13.31
N THR A 107 -80.09 18.88 13.36
CA THR A 107 -80.32 17.89 14.42
C THR A 107 -79.61 16.57 14.03
N LYS A 108 -78.80 16.04 14.94
CA LYS A 108 -78.67 14.63 15.39
C LYS A 108 -78.59 13.41 14.43
N LEU A 109 -77.86 12.43 14.98
CA LEU A 109 -77.82 10.97 14.77
C LEU A 109 -76.95 10.50 13.60
N ASP A 110 -76.07 9.53 13.71
CA ASP A 110 -75.56 8.71 14.82
C ASP A 110 -74.42 7.86 14.23
N GLY A 111 -73.42 7.50 15.03
CA GLY A 111 -72.48 6.41 14.68
C GLY A 111 -71.00 6.64 14.99
N PHE A 112 -70.66 6.79 16.27
CA PHE A 112 -69.36 6.37 16.81
C PHE A 112 -69.32 4.82 16.91
N PRO A 113 -68.15 4.17 16.80
CA PRO A 113 -67.18 4.09 17.91
C PRO A 113 -65.77 4.51 17.46
N THR A 114 -65.12 5.48 18.11
CA THR A 114 -64.39 5.36 19.39
C THR A 114 -63.34 4.27 19.30
N ILE A 115 -62.05 4.63 19.10
CA ILE A 115 -60.92 4.39 20.03
C ILE A 115 -59.76 5.34 19.66
N SER A 116 -59.45 6.33 20.50
CA SER A 116 -58.10 6.94 20.61
C SER A 116 -57.23 5.97 21.44
N PRO A 117 -55.89 5.85 21.30
CA PRO A 117 -54.96 6.99 21.28
C PRO A 117 -53.64 6.76 20.50
N THR A 118 -53.00 7.81 19.99
CA THR A 118 -51.55 8.04 20.23
C THR A 118 -51.10 9.34 19.55
N THR A 119 -50.97 10.37 20.37
CA THR A 119 -50.37 11.67 20.04
C THR A 119 -48.83 11.61 19.96
N GLN A 120 -48.21 10.42 19.85
CA GLN A 120 -46.75 10.25 19.93
C GLN A 120 -46.01 10.39 18.60
N LYS A 121 -46.66 10.19 17.45
CA LYS A 121 -45.96 10.11 16.15
C LYS A 121 -45.59 11.45 15.52
N THR A 122 -46.22 12.54 15.97
CA THR A 122 -46.05 13.87 15.35
C THR A 122 -44.85 14.62 15.94
N GLU A 123 -44.41 14.29 17.16
CA GLU A 123 -43.23 14.88 17.79
C GLU A 123 -41.90 14.26 17.32
N GLU A 124 -41.89 12.97 16.94
CA GLU A 124 -40.68 12.31 16.42
C GLU A 124 -40.31 12.76 15.01
N ALA A 125 -41.29 13.05 14.15
CA ALA A 125 -41.04 13.53 12.79
C ALA A 125 -40.37 14.91 12.75
N VAL A 126 -40.68 15.78 13.72
CA VAL A 126 -40.03 17.09 13.88
C VAL A 126 -38.62 16.95 14.47
N ARG A 127 -38.33 15.84 15.18
CA ARG A 127 -37.02 15.54 15.78
C ARG A 127 -36.04 14.89 14.80
N MET A 128 -36.52 14.15 13.79
CA MET A 128 -35.68 13.45 12.80
C MET A 128 -35.21 14.33 11.62
N CYS A 129 -35.96 15.37 11.23
CA CYS A 129 -35.50 16.36 10.24
C CYS A 129 -34.20 17.10 10.65
N PRO A 130 -34.02 17.50 11.92
CA PRO A 130 -32.74 18.01 12.44
C PRO A 130 -31.56 17.04 12.25
N ASP A 131 -31.78 15.73 12.42
CA ASP A 131 -30.70 14.73 12.48
C ASP A 131 -30.10 14.42 11.10
N ILE A 132 -30.94 14.36 10.06
CA ILE A 132 -30.48 14.22 8.68
C ILE A 132 -29.76 15.49 8.20
N ALA A 133 -30.29 16.66 8.55
CA ALA A 133 -29.65 17.94 8.24
C ALA A 133 -28.29 18.06 8.94
N GLU A 134 -28.18 17.61 10.18
CA GLU A 134 -26.92 17.59 10.93
C GLU A 134 -25.90 16.62 10.32
N ARG A 135 -26.34 15.43 9.86
CA ARG A 135 -25.46 14.47 9.19
C ARG A 135 -24.96 14.98 7.83
N LEU A 136 -25.78 15.70 7.07
CA LEU A 136 -25.35 16.40 5.86
C LEU A 136 -24.35 17.50 6.19
N ARG A 137 -24.60 18.30 7.22
CA ARG A 137 -23.68 19.35 7.70
C ARG A 137 -22.31 18.79 8.08
N LEU A 138 -22.27 17.62 8.74
CA LEU A 138 -21.03 16.93 9.09
C LEU A 138 -20.27 16.41 7.87
N LEU A 139 -20.97 15.84 6.88
CA LEU A 139 -20.35 15.41 5.63
C LEU A 139 -19.77 16.59 4.83
N GLU A 140 -20.49 17.71 4.76
CA GLU A 140 -20.01 18.94 4.13
C GLU A 140 -18.78 19.49 4.86
N GLN A 141 -18.79 19.47 6.20
CA GLN A 141 -17.64 19.86 7.03
C GLN A 141 -16.43 18.94 6.79
N GLU A 142 -16.65 17.64 6.67
CA GLU A 142 -15.59 16.66 6.40
C GLU A 142 -14.98 16.87 5.01
N VAL A 143 -15.80 17.14 3.99
CA VAL A 143 -15.33 17.47 2.64
C VAL A 143 -14.52 18.77 2.64
N ALA A 144 -14.98 19.80 3.36
CA ALA A 144 -14.23 21.04 3.52
C ALA A 144 -12.87 20.81 4.20
N ARG A 145 -12.85 19.97 5.25
CA ARG A 145 -11.64 19.60 5.98
C ARG A 145 -10.64 18.84 5.10
N TYR A 146 -11.12 17.90 4.28
CA TYR A 146 -10.27 17.21 3.30
C TYR A 146 -9.71 18.15 2.24
N ARG A 147 -10.47 19.13 1.76
CA ARG A 147 -9.96 20.14 0.82
C ARG A 147 -8.87 21.00 1.44
N ASP A 148 -9.07 21.45 2.68
CA ASP A 148 -8.06 22.24 3.41
C ASP A 148 -6.79 21.44 3.66
N GLU A 149 -6.91 20.18 4.08
CA GLU A 149 -5.76 19.30 4.31
C GLU A 149 -5.01 18.98 3.01
N SER A 150 -5.75 18.79 1.92
CA SER A 150 -5.18 18.62 0.58
C SER A 150 -4.43 19.88 0.13
N TRP A 151 -4.96 21.08 0.40
CA TRP A 151 -4.30 22.33 0.04
C TRP A 151 -3.04 22.58 0.88
N LYS A 152 -3.09 22.29 2.19
CA LYS A 152 -1.91 22.37 3.08
C LYS A 152 -0.82 21.39 2.64
N SER A 153 -1.20 20.15 2.34
CA SER A 153 -0.27 19.14 1.82
C SER A 153 0.33 19.58 0.48
N GLN A 154 -0.48 20.17 -0.41
CA GLN A 154 -0.01 20.71 -1.68
C GLN A 154 0.99 21.87 -1.48
N ALA A 155 0.71 22.80 -0.56
CA ALA A 155 1.59 23.90 -0.24
C ALA A 155 2.94 23.41 0.34
N GLU A 156 2.91 22.37 1.18
CA GLU A 156 4.12 21.76 1.73
C GLU A 156 4.95 21.06 0.64
N VAL A 157 4.29 20.39 -0.31
CA VAL A 157 4.98 19.81 -1.47
C VAL A 157 5.70 20.89 -2.29
N GLU A 158 5.04 22.02 -2.56
CA GLU A 158 5.67 23.12 -3.31
C GLU A 158 6.81 23.77 -2.52
N ARG A 159 6.67 23.91 -1.18
CA ARG A 159 7.76 24.39 -0.32
C ARG A 159 8.96 23.45 -0.35
N LEU A 160 8.73 22.13 -0.27
CA LEU A 160 9.79 21.12 -0.32
C LEU A 160 10.48 21.07 -1.68
N LYS A 161 9.73 21.20 -2.79
CA LYS A 161 10.30 21.33 -4.13
C LYS A 161 11.18 22.58 -4.25
N GLY A 162 10.74 23.71 -3.69
CA GLY A 162 11.55 24.93 -3.64
C GLY A 162 12.87 24.72 -2.90
N ALA A 163 12.80 24.14 -1.70
CA ALA A 163 14.00 23.84 -0.89
C ALA A 163 14.97 22.86 -1.60
N LEU A 164 14.43 21.89 -2.34
CA LEU A 164 15.24 20.97 -3.14
C LEU A 164 16.00 21.70 -4.25
N ASN A 165 15.31 22.58 -4.98
CA ASN A 165 15.93 23.37 -6.05
C ASN A 165 17.00 24.33 -5.51
N ASP A 166 16.74 24.99 -4.37
CA ASP A 166 17.73 25.85 -3.71
C ASP A 166 18.98 25.06 -3.30
N ALA A 167 18.81 23.85 -2.77
CA ALA A 167 19.91 22.96 -2.43
C ALA A 167 20.69 22.50 -3.66
N GLU A 168 20.02 22.26 -4.79
CA GLU A 168 20.65 21.91 -6.06
C GLU A 168 21.49 23.07 -6.63
N ILE A 169 20.99 24.30 -6.51
CA ILE A 169 21.71 25.52 -6.88
C ILE A 169 22.94 25.73 -5.98
N ASP A 170 22.80 25.61 -4.66
CA ASP A 170 23.90 25.73 -3.71
C ASP A 170 25.00 24.69 -3.97
N LYS A 171 24.60 23.44 -4.25
CA LYS A 171 25.53 22.38 -4.67
C LYS A 171 26.31 22.79 -5.92
N SER A 172 25.62 23.26 -6.97
CA SER A 172 26.29 23.71 -8.20
C SER A 172 27.26 24.88 -7.96
N CYS A 173 26.90 25.81 -7.07
CA CYS A 173 27.76 26.93 -6.69
C CYS A 173 29.04 26.45 -5.97
N LYS A 174 28.89 25.52 -5.01
CA LYS A 174 30.02 24.91 -4.30
C LYS A 174 30.92 24.10 -5.23
N GLU A 175 30.34 23.39 -6.18
CA GLU A 175 31.07 22.62 -7.18
C GLU A 175 31.94 23.52 -8.08
N LYS A 176 31.36 24.61 -8.60
CA LYS A 176 32.12 25.63 -9.36
C LYS A 176 33.26 26.23 -8.54
N LYS A 177 32.99 26.55 -7.26
CA LYS A 177 34.02 27.10 -6.35
C LYS A 177 35.14 26.09 -6.07
N MET A 178 34.82 24.80 -5.94
CA MET A 178 35.86 23.76 -5.87
C MET A 178 36.68 23.72 -7.15
N THR A 179 36.05 23.77 -8.32
CA THR A 179 36.77 23.75 -9.60
C THR A 179 37.71 24.95 -9.74
N ASP A 180 37.28 26.15 -9.32
CA ASP A 180 38.11 27.35 -9.34
C ASP A 180 39.28 27.28 -8.35
N LEU A 181 39.06 26.75 -7.13
CA LEU A 181 40.13 26.54 -6.15
C LEU A 181 41.14 25.49 -6.64
N GLU A 182 40.68 24.39 -7.22
CA GLU A 182 41.55 23.38 -7.84
C GLU A 182 42.39 23.97 -8.98
N ARG A 183 41.82 24.88 -9.78
CA ARG A 183 42.55 25.61 -10.83
C ARG A 183 43.58 26.57 -10.25
N GLN A 184 43.26 27.26 -9.15
CA GLN A 184 44.16 28.20 -8.49
C GLN A 184 45.39 27.49 -7.90
N ILE A 185 45.18 26.33 -7.26
CA ILE A 185 46.24 25.45 -6.75
C ILE A 185 47.15 24.95 -7.87
N LYS A 186 46.58 24.61 -9.04
CA LYS A 186 47.34 24.17 -10.23
C LYS A 186 47.99 25.32 -11.02
N SER A 187 47.81 26.58 -10.62
CA SER A 187 48.36 27.72 -11.37
C SER A 187 49.89 27.83 -11.17
N PRO A 188 50.67 28.20 -12.21
CA PRO A 188 52.14 28.25 -12.14
C PRO A 188 52.69 29.25 -11.11
N ASN A 189 51.90 30.21 -10.65
CA ASN A 189 52.32 31.21 -9.67
C ASN A 189 52.47 30.63 -8.26
N ILE A 190 51.58 29.74 -7.81
CA ILE A 190 51.69 29.08 -6.50
C ILE A 190 52.77 27.98 -6.55
N GLN A 191 52.89 27.26 -7.67
CA GLN A 191 53.95 26.27 -7.89
C GLN A 191 55.35 26.92 -7.87
N LYS A 192 55.52 28.12 -8.45
CA LYS A 192 56.80 28.87 -8.37
C LYS A 192 57.10 29.39 -6.96
N GLN A 193 56.08 29.76 -6.19
CA GLN A 193 56.26 30.20 -4.80
C GLN A 193 56.60 29.03 -3.86
N LEU A 194 56.04 27.84 -4.11
CA LEU A 194 56.40 26.61 -3.38
C LEU A 194 57.82 26.14 -3.74
N VAL A 195 58.18 26.17 -5.03
CA VAL A 195 59.52 25.76 -5.50
C VAL A 195 60.62 26.76 -5.13
N GLN A 196 60.34 28.08 -5.07
CA GLN A 196 61.30 29.05 -4.51
C GLN A 196 61.48 28.93 -3.00
N SER A 197 60.47 28.45 -2.28
CA SER A 197 60.55 28.20 -0.83
C SER A 197 61.40 26.95 -0.51
N GLU A 198 61.49 25.98 -1.42
CA GLU A 198 62.27 24.75 -1.26
C GLU A 198 63.80 24.96 -1.42
N ILE A 199 64.24 26.03 -2.11
CA ILE A 199 65.67 26.29 -2.42
C ILE A 199 66.36 27.20 -1.36
N ARG A 200 65.63 27.72 -0.37
CA ARG A 200 66.22 28.50 0.74
C ARG A 200 66.17 27.74 2.07
N LYS A 201 66.73 26.53 2.10
CA LYS A 201 67.13 25.87 3.34
C LYS A 201 68.56 26.30 3.71
N ASP A 202 68.71 27.54 4.16
CA ASP A 202 69.90 28.01 4.90
C ASP A 202 69.60 29.35 5.60
N ALA A 203 68.40 29.45 6.18
CA ALA A 203 68.08 30.49 7.15
C ALA A 203 67.40 29.81 8.33
N VAL A 204 68.06 29.88 9.49
CA VAL A 204 67.54 29.53 10.81
C VAL A 204 66.07 29.92 10.91
N PRO A 205 65.11 29.00 11.09
CA PRO A 205 63.78 29.39 11.49
C PRO A 205 63.85 29.60 13.00
N ASP A 206 63.89 30.86 13.39
CA ASP A 206 63.56 31.25 14.75
C ASP A 206 62.21 30.60 15.09
N GLY A 207 62.23 29.71 16.07
CA GLY A 207 61.13 28.82 16.42
C GLY A 207 60.01 29.61 17.08
N HIS A 208 59.20 30.32 16.29
CA HIS A 208 58.07 31.06 16.83
C HIS A 208 56.95 30.05 17.17
N PRO A 209 56.59 29.85 18.46
CA PRO A 209 55.61 28.83 18.88
C PRO A 209 54.20 29.00 18.26
N HIS A 210 53.93 30.17 17.67
CA HIS A 210 52.66 30.49 17.04
C HIS A 210 52.41 29.73 15.73
N SER A 211 53.43 29.53 14.90
CA SER A 211 53.30 28.86 13.59
C SER A 211 53.11 27.35 13.73
N LEU A 212 53.75 26.73 14.72
CA LEU A 212 53.55 25.31 15.06
C LEU A 212 52.14 25.07 15.63
N SER A 213 51.67 25.98 16.49
CA SER A 213 50.32 25.91 17.06
C SER A 213 49.22 25.98 15.97
N GLN A 214 49.38 26.87 14.98
CA GLN A 214 48.45 26.95 13.83
C GLN A 214 48.42 25.67 12.98
N LEU A 215 49.58 25.02 12.79
CA LEU A 215 49.65 23.77 12.04
C LEU A 215 48.96 22.62 12.79
N GLU A 216 49.17 22.55 14.12
CA GLU A 216 48.54 21.56 14.98
C GLU A 216 47.01 21.74 15.03
N GLU A 217 46.53 22.98 15.07
CA GLU A 217 45.10 23.32 15.01
C GLU A 217 44.48 22.93 13.65
N LEU A 218 45.19 23.18 12.54
CA LEU A 218 44.78 22.75 11.20
C LEU A 218 44.73 21.23 11.03
N MET A 219 45.73 20.50 11.57
CA MET A 219 45.69 19.03 11.59
C MET A 219 44.51 18.52 12.42
N GLY A 220 44.23 19.14 13.57
CA GLY A 220 43.07 18.80 14.41
C GLY A 220 41.75 19.04 13.69
N ALA A 221 41.62 20.15 12.95
CA ALA A 221 40.43 20.46 12.15
C ALA A 221 40.24 19.46 10.98
N LEU A 222 41.33 19.05 10.33
CA LEU A 222 41.32 18.04 9.27
C LEU A 222 40.84 16.68 9.80
N GLU A 223 41.39 16.24 10.94
CA GLU A 223 41.02 14.95 11.55
C GLU A 223 39.57 14.96 12.04
N LYS A 224 39.08 16.08 12.59
CA LYS A 224 37.65 16.26 12.90
C LYS A 224 36.78 16.16 11.65
N THR A 225 37.14 16.83 10.56
CA THR A 225 36.41 16.79 9.29
C THR A 225 36.36 15.36 8.72
N ARG A 226 37.45 14.61 8.85
CA ARG A 226 37.52 13.20 8.44
C ARG A 226 36.59 12.32 9.29
N GLN A 227 36.58 12.49 10.61
CA GLN A 227 35.68 11.76 11.51
C GLN A 227 34.20 12.08 11.23
N GLU A 228 33.88 13.35 10.98
CA GLU A 228 32.54 13.77 10.57
C GLU A 228 32.12 13.14 9.25
N LEU A 229 33.03 13.08 8.26
CA LEU A 229 32.79 12.41 6.99
C LEU A 229 32.49 10.92 7.20
N ASP A 230 33.28 10.20 8.01
CA ASP A 230 33.03 8.78 8.27
C ASP A 230 31.70 8.57 9.03
N ALA A 231 31.36 9.46 9.97
CA ALA A 231 30.06 9.45 10.63
C ALA A 231 28.90 9.70 9.64
N THR A 232 29.07 10.59 8.66
CA THR A 232 28.06 10.82 7.61
C THR A 232 27.89 9.60 6.70
N LYS A 233 28.98 8.90 6.32
CA LYS A 233 28.92 7.66 5.52
C LYS A 233 28.13 6.56 6.22
N VAL A 234 28.35 6.39 7.52
CA VAL A 234 27.61 5.40 8.33
C VAL A 234 26.12 5.76 8.38
N ARG A 235 25.79 7.04 8.63
CA ARG A 235 24.39 7.50 8.60
C ARG A 235 23.75 7.29 7.23
N LEU A 236 24.43 7.63 6.14
CA LEU A 236 23.94 7.44 4.78
C LEU A 236 23.66 5.94 4.50
N SER A 237 24.60 5.06 4.86
CA SER A 237 24.44 3.62 4.70
C SER A 237 23.25 3.07 5.49
N SER A 238 23.06 3.56 6.71
CA SER A 238 21.91 3.20 7.54
C SER A 238 20.59 3.68 6.94
N THR A 239 20.54 4.91 6.44
CA THR A 239 19.33 5.46 5.78
C THR A 239 19.03 4.71 4.48
N GLN A 240 20.04 4.37 3.68
CA GLN A 240 19.86 3.60 2.46
C GLN A 240 19.32 2.19 2.75
N LYS A 241 19.80 1.55 3.82
CA LYS A 241 19.25 0.27 4.28
C LYS A 241 17.78 0.39 4.70
N CYS A 242 17.45 1.42 5.47
CA CYS A 242 16.05 1.69 5.88
C CYS A 242 15.14 1.94 4.66
N LEU A 243 15.60 2.69 3.66
CA LEU A 243 14.86 2.89 2.42
C LEU A 243 14.61 1.57 1.69
N HIS A 244 15.64 0.74 1.53
CA HIS A 244 15.50 -0.57 0.90
C HIS A 244 14.51 -1.49 1.63
N GLU A 245 14.54 -1.50 2.97
CA GLU A 245 13.57 -2.24 3.79
C GLU A 245 12.14 -1.71 3.58
N ARG A 246 11.96 -0.39 3.51
CA ARG A 246 10.65 0.25 3.24
C ARG A 246 10.14 -0.06 1.84
N ASP A 247 11.00 -0.05 0.83
CA ASP A 247 10.65 -0.41 -0.55
C ASP A 247 10.21 -1.88 -0.60
N GLY A 248 10.91 -2.77 0.10
CA GLY A 248 10.51 -4.17 0.25
C GLY A 248 9.14 -4.32 0.91
N HIS A 249 8.86 -3.55 1.97
CA HIS A 249 7.54 -3.56 2.62
C HIS A 249 6.43 -3.04 1.71
N LEU A 250 6.69 -1.99 0.92
CA LEU A 250 5.72 -1.44 -0.02
C LEU A 250 5.37 -2.46 -1.12
N ASN A 251 6.38 -3.12 -1.67
CA ASN A 251 6.19 -4.20 -2.66
C ASN A 251 5.37 -5.36 -2.08
N HIS A 252 5.65 -5.75 -0.83
CA HIS A 252 4.88 -6.80 -0.15
C HIS A 252 3.40 -6.41 0.01
N LEU A 253 3.11 -5.19 0.47
CA LEU A 253 1.74 -4.68 0.61
C LEU A 253 1.02 -4.59 -0.74
N GLN A 254 1.72 -4.18 -1.80
CA GLN A 254 1.15 -4.16 -3.15
C GLN A 254 0.78 -5.58 -3.63
N GLN A 255 1.66 -6.56 -3.40
CA GLN A 255 1.38 -7.95 -3.75
C GLN A 255 0.22 -8.53 -2.94
N GLU A 256 0.16 -8.25 -1.64
CA GLU A 256 -0.94 -8.70 -0.78
C GLU A 256 -2.27 -8.08 -1.21
N ARG A 257 -2.29 -6.79 -1.55
CA ARG A 257 -3.46 -6.12 -2.13
C ARG A 257 -3.91 -6.78 -3.43
N ARG A 258 -2.98 -7.17 -4.31
CA ARG A 258 -3.31 -7.91 -5.55
C ARG A 258 -3.96 -9.26 -5.23
N LYS A 259 -3.39 -10.03 -4.32
CA LYS A 259 -3.93 -11.32 -3.90
C LYS A 259 -5.34 -11.19 -3.30
N GLN A 260 -5.56 -10.19 -2.45
CA GLN A 260 -6.87 -9.91 -1.87
C GLN A 260 -7.91 -9.55 -2.93
N LEU A 261 -7.54 -8.75 -3.94
CA LEU A 261 -8.44 -8.43 -5.06
C LEU A 261 -8.84 -9.67 -5.85
N GLU A 262 -7.89 -10.58 -6.10
CA GLU A 262 -8.16 -11.85 -6.77
C GLU A 262 -9.12 -12.74 -5.95
N GLU A 263 -8.89 -12.86 -4.64
CA GLU A 263 -9.76 -13.62 -3.73
C GLU A 263 -11.19 -13.05 -3.67
N ILE A 264 -11.34 -11.71 -3.61
CA ILE A 264 -12.65 -11.06 -3.65
C ILE A 264 -13.39 -11.36 -4.96
N LEU A 265 -12.69 -11.32 -6.09
CA LEU A 265 -13.29 -11.61 -7.39
C LEU A 265 -13.69 -13.08 -7.50
N GLU A 266 -12.91 -14.00 -6.94
CA GLU A 266 -13.21 -15.43 -6.88
C GLU A 266 -14.42 -15.70 -5.99
N MET A 267 -14.47 -15.13 -4.78
CA MET A 267 -15.62 -15.23 -3.90
C MET A 267 -16.89 -14.67 -4.56
N LYS A 268 -16.79 -13.54 -5.27
CA LYS A 268 -17.91 -12.98 -6.02
C LYS A 268 -18.40 -13.93 -7.12
N GLN A 269 -17.49 -14.61 -7.82
CA GLN A 269 -17.84 -15.63 -8.82
C GLN A 269 -18.58 -16.80 -8.19
N GLN A 270 -18.05 -17.33 -7.08
CA GLN A 270 -18.65 -18.45 -6.36
C GLN A 270 -20.04 -18.09 -5.81
N ALA A 271 -20.21 -16.90 -5.25
CA ALA A 271 -21.51 -16.42 -4.77
C ALA A 271 -22.54 -16.32 -5.90
N LEU A 272 -22.15 -15.81 -7.07
CA LEU A 272 -23.04 -15.75 -8.24
C LEU A 272 -23.42 -17.15 -8.74
N LEU A 273 -22.46 -18.08 -8.81
CA LEU A 273 -22.72 -19.47 -9.19
C LEU A 273 -23.65 -20.17 -8.20
N ALA A 274 -23.44 -19.98 -6.89
CA ALA A 274 -24.30 -20.52 -5.84
C ALA A 274 -25.73 -19.99 -5.95
N ALA A 275 -25.89 -18.68 -6.15
CA ALA A 275 -27.22 -18.06 -6.33
C ALA A 275 -27.93 -18.59 -7.59
N ILE A 276 -27.22 -18.78 -8.71
CA ILE A 276 -27.79 -19.39 -9.91
C ILE A 276 -28.25 -20.82 -9.63
N SER A 277 -27.41 -21.62 -8.97
CA SER A 277 -27.74 -23.00 -8.59
C SER A 277 -28.95 -23.07 -7.66
N GLU A 278 -29.10 -22.13 -6.73
CA GLU A 278 -30.26 -22.02 -5.84
C GLU A 278 -31.54 -21.73 -6.64
N LYS A 279 -31.48 -20.79 -7.61
CA LYS A 279 -32.61 -20.49 -8.49
C LYS A 279 -32.99 -21.71 -9.32
N ASP A 280 -32.04 -22.48 -9.84
CA ASP A 280 -32.30 -23.72 -10.58
C ASP A 280 -32.96 -24.79 -9.69
N ALA A 281 -32.52 -24.95 -8.44
CA ALA A 281 -33.15 -25.86 -7.48
C ALA A 281 -34.60 -25.45 -7.17
N ASN A 282 -34.85 -24.15 -6.96
CA ASN A 282 -36.19 -23.61 -6.70
C ASN A 282 -37.13 -23.79 -7.90
N ILE A 283 -36.63 -23.57 -9.12
CA ILE A 283 -37.39 -23.83 -10.35
C ILE A 283 -37.78 -25.31 -10.41
N ALA A 284 -36.83 -26.23 -10.22
CA ALA A 284 -37.09 -27.66 -10.27
C ALA A 284 -38.12 -28.09 -9.20
N LEU A 285 -37.98 -27.60 -7.97
CA LEU A 285 -38.89 -27.91 -6.88
C LEU A 285 -40.32 -27.42 -7.18
N LEU A 286 -40.48 -26.19 -7.67
CA LEU A 286 -41.79 -25.66 -8.05
C LEU A 286 -42.40 -26.43 -9.22
N GLU A 287 -41.62 -26.74 -10.26
CA GLU A 287 -42.08 -27.50 -11.42
C GLU A 287 -42.55 -28.92 -11.02
N LEU A 288 -41.90 -29.57 -10.06
CA LEU A 288 -42.27 -30.89 -9.55
C LEU A 288 -43.48 -30.85 -8.58
N SER A 289 -43.55 -29.86 -7.69
CA SER A 289 -44.53 -29.82 -6.59
C SER A 289 -45.86 -29.14 -6.94
N SER A 290 -45.90 -28.32 -7.99
CA SER A 290 -47.04 -27.43 -8.26
C SER A 290 -47.48 -27.42 -9.72
N SER A 291 -47.35 -28.58 -10.38
CA SER A 291 -47.79 -28.80 -11.75
C SER A 291 -49.21 -28.27 -11.98
N LYS A 292 -49.35 -27.31 -12.92
CA LYS A 292 -50.60 -26.69 -13.40
C LYS A 292 -51.25 -25.61 -12.51
N ARG A 293 -50.65 -25.17 -11.40
CA ARG A 293 -51.13 -23.98 -10.70
C ARG A 293 -50.62 -22.71 -11.39
N LYS A 294 -51.54 -21.86 -11.87
CA LYS A 294 -51.21 -20.61 -12.58
C LYS A 294 -50.20 -19.72 -11.81
N LYS A 295 -50.39 -19.57 -10.49
CA LYS A 295 -49.48 -18.80 -9.62
C LYS A 295 -48.06 -19.38 -9.59
N ALA A 296 -47.92 -20.70 -9.51
CA ALA A 296 -46.61 -21.33 -9.51
C ALA A 296 -45.91 -21.23 -10.87
N GLN A 297 -46.68 -21.26 -11.96
CA GLN A 297 -46.14 -21.05 -13.31
C GLN A 297 -45.64 -19.61 -13.51
N GLU A 298 -46.33 -18.62 -12.94
CA GLU A 298 -45.89 -17.22 -12.91
C GLU A 298 -44.60 -17.06 -12.10
N GLU A 299 -44.50 -17.72 -10.95
CA GLU A 299 -43.31 -17.72 -10.10
C GLU A 299 -42.09 -18.39 -10.77
N VAL A 300 -42.29 -19.53 -11.43
CA VAL A 300 -41.24 -20.18 -12.24
C VAL A 300 -40.73 -19.25 -13.35
N LEU A 301 -41.63 -18.52 -14.03
CA LEU A 301 -41.22 -17.53 -15.04
C LEU A 301 -40.46 -16.35 -14.42
N ALA A 302 -40.81 -15.92 -13.21
CA ALA A 302 -40.09 -14.88 -12.49
C ALA A 302 -38.67 -15.36 -12.11
N LEU A 303 -38.55 -16.56 -11.55
CA LEU A 303 -37.26 -17.18 -11.20
C LEU A 303 -36.35 -17.38 -12.43
N LYS A 304 -36.91 -17.78 -13.57
CA LYS A 304 -36.15 -17.89 -14.83
C LYS A 304 -35.58 -16.55 -15.27
N ARG A 305 -36.37 -15.47 -15.22
CA ARG A 305 -35.87 -14.11 -15.53
C ARG A 305 -34.80 -13.65 -14.55
N GLU A 306 -34.96 -13.95 -13.27
CA GLU A 306 -33.96 -13.60 -12.25
C GLU A 306 -32.65 -14.37 -12.43
N LYS A 307 -32.74 -15.66 -12.76
CA LYS A 307 -31.58 -16.48 -13.15
C LYS A 307 -30.85 -15.87 -14.36
N ASP A 308 -31.58 -15.47 -15.39
CA ASP A 308 -30.98 -14.85 -16.57
C ASP A 308 -30.21 -13.57 -16.19
N ARG A 309 -30.74 -12.75 -15.27
CA ARG A 309 -30.01 -11.57 -14.75
C ARG A 309 -28.72 -11.97 -14.04
N LEU A 310 -28.77 -13.00 -13.18
CA LEU A 310 -27.57 -13.51 -12.49
C LEU A 310 -26.54 -14.06 -13.46
N MET A 311 -26.96 -14.76 -14.52
CA MET A 311 -26.05 -15.23 -15.58
C MET A 311 -25.38 -14.07 -16.32
N HIS A 312 -26.13 -12.99 -16.61
CA HIS A 312 -25.53 -11.79 -17.20
C HIS A 312 -24.50 -11.16 -16.25
N GLN A 313 -24.79 -11.08 -14.95
CA GLN A 313 -23.84 -10.59 -13.95
C GLN A 313 -22.60 -11.48 -13.85
N LEU A 314 -22.74 -12.81 -13.89
CA LEU A 314 -21.63 -13.75 -13.89
C LEU A 314 -20.75 -13.57 -15.13
N LYS A 315 -21.35 -13.39 -16.31
CA LYS A 315 -20.61 -13.12 -17.55
C LYS A 315 -19.82 -11.81 -17.46
N GLN A 316 -20.44 -10.75 -16.95
CA GLN A 316 -19.76 -9.48 -16.73
C GLN A 316 -18.64 -9.60 -15.70
N GLN A 317 -18.86 -10.32 -14.60
CA GLN A 317 -17.85 -10.56 -13.56
C GLN A 317 -16.66 -11.35 -14.11
N THR A 318 -16.91 -12.36 -14.95
CA THR A 318 -15.85 -13.14 -15.61
C THR A 318 -15.01 -12.26 -16.53
N GLN A 319 -15.66 -11.39 -17.30
CA GLN A 319 -14.96 -10.42 -18.15
C GLN A 319 -14.13 -9.42 -17.34
N SER A 320 -14.69 -8.89 -16.23
CA SER A 320 -13.97 -7.98 -15.33
C SER A 320 -12.76 -8.66 -14.66
N ARG A 321 -12.88 -9.93 -14.27
CA ARG A 321 -11.76 -10.72 -13.72
C ARG A 321 -10.65 -10.89 -14.76
N MET A 322 -10.99 -11.29 -15.99
CA MET A 322 -10.01 -11.43 -17.08
C MET A 322 -9.32 -10.10 -17.40
N LYS A 323 -10.06 -8.99 -17.41
CA LYS A 323 -9.47 -7.66 -17.66
C LYS A 323 -8.46 -7.29 -16.58
N LEU A 324 -8.79 -7.50 -15.30
CA LEU A 324 -7.87 -7.21 -14.20
C LEU A 324 -6.60 -8.07 -14.28
N ILE A 325 -6.74 -9.35 -14.63
CA ILE A 325 -5.59 -10.23 -14.83
C ILE A 325 -4.70 -9.70 -15.97
N ALA A 326 -5.29 -9.29 -17.09
CA ALA A 326 -4.55 -8.72 -18.22
C ALA A 326 -3.83 -7.41 -17.86
N ASP A 327 -4.50 -6.50 -17.16
CA ASP A 327 -3.94 -5.21 -16.74
C ASP A 327 -2.76 -5.39 -15.74
N ASN A 328 -2.76 -6.48 -14.95
CA ASN A 328 -1.71 -6.78 -13.97
C ASN A 328 -0.42 -7.37 -14.58
N TYR A 329 -0.47 -8.01 -15.75
CA TYR A 329 0.73 -8.58 -16.41
C TYR A 329 1.59 -7.53 -17.11
N GLU A 330 1.07 -6.35 -17.43
CA GLU A 330 1.86 -5.26 -18.03
C GLU A 330 2.76 -4.55 -16.99
N GLU A 331 2.34 -4.53 -15.71
CA GLU A 331 3.03 -3.76 -14.67
C GLU A 331 4.32 -4.45 -14.17
N ASP A 332 4.39 -5.78 -14.21
CA ASP A 332 5.59 -6.56 -13.85
C ASP A 332 6.70 -6.50 -14.93
N TYR A 333 6.40 -6.15 -16.18
CA TYR A 333 7.40 -6.06 -17.27
C TYR A 333 8.05 -4.68 -17.43
N ILE A 334 7.48 -3.62 -16.84
CA ILE A 334 8.05 -2.26 -16.98
C ILE A 334 9.14 -1.96 -15.94
N HIS A 335 9.36 -2.84 -14.95
CA HIS A 335 10.35 -2.58 -13.89
C HIS A 335 11.46 -3.62 -13.60
N PRO A 336 12.06 -4.31 -14.60
CA PRO A 336 13.30 -5.05 -14.35
C PRO A 336 14.54 -4.26 -14.77
N GLN A 337 14.87 -3.10 -14.17
CA GLN A 337 16.26 -2.59 -14.07
C GLN A 337 16.38 -1.21 -13.41
N HIS A 338 16.66 -1.20 -12.10
CA HIS A 338 17.63 -0.25 -11.56
C HIS A 338 18.73 -1.06 -10.90
N HIS A 339 19.68 -1.52 -11.72
CA HIS A 339 20.96 -1.98 -11.21
C HIS A 339 21.60 -0.85 -10.41
N PRO A 340 22.24 -1.14 -9.25
CA PRO A 340 23.09 -0.17 -8.60
C PRO A 340 24.23 0.15 -9.57
N HIS A 341 24.30 1.38 -10.06
CA HIS A 341 25.48 1.86 -10.75
C HIS A 341 26.66 1.76 -9.77
N HIS A 342 27.50 0.76 -10.01
CA HIS A 342 28.78 0.58 -9.35
C HIS A 342 29.64 1.82 -9.68
N LEU A 343 29.89 2.65 -8.67
CA LEU A 343 30.78 3.79 -8.78
C LEU A 343 32.20 3.29 -9.08
N HIS A 344 32.68 3.74 -10.24
CA HIS A 344 34.02 3.56 -10.77
C HIS A 344 35.09 3.91 -9.73
N HIS A 345 35.87 2.90 -9.32
CA HIS A 345 37.10 3.08 -8.56
C HIS A 345 38.18 3.67 -9.48
N MET A 346 38.64 4.88 -9.19
CA MET A 346 39.77 5.52 -9.87
C MET A 346 41.10 4.87 -9.47
N HIS A 347 41.95 4.70 -10.49
CA HIS A 347 43.23 4.00 -10.52
C HIS A 347 44.26 4.39 -9.44
N GLN A 348 45.05 3.39 -9.01
CA GLN A 348 46.47 3.59 -8.68
C GLN A 348 47.33 3.18 -9.89
N THR A 349 47.98 4.17 -10.50
CA THR A 349 49.25 4.02 -11.24
C THR A 349 50.37 3.94 -10.17
N ASN A 350 51.54 3.34 -10.31
CA ASN A 350 52.39 2.96 -11.44
C ASN A 350 53.60 2.22 -10.82
N VAL A 351 54.07 1.06 -11.31
CA VAL A 351 55.52 0.75 -11.40
C VAL A 351 55.76 -0.25 -12.54
N TYR A 352 56.70 0.15 -13.40
CA TYR A 352 57.20 -0.40 -14.66
C TYR A 352 57.66 -1.88 -14.64
N HIS A 353 57.55 -2.58 -15.79
CA HIS A 353 58.70 -3.09 -16.57
C HIS A 353 58.30 -3.70 -17.95
N ARG A 354 58.74 -2.99 -19.01
CA ARG A 354 59.42 -3.46 -20.25
C ARG A 354 58.84 -4.56 -21.19
N SER A 355 58.55 -4.10 -22.43
CA SER A 355 58.95 -4.61 -23.78
C SER A 355 58.16 -5.71 -24.56
N LEU A 356 57.35 -5.25 -25.54
CA LEU A 356 57.32 -5.53 -27.01
C LEU A 356 57.01 -6.97 -27.57
N PRO A 357 56.61 -7.16 -28.87
CA PRO A 357 55.45 -6.58 -29.57
C PRO A 357 54.70 -7.57 -30.54
N ARG A 358 53.56 -7.10 -31.08
CA ARG A 358 53.01 -7.35 -32.45
C ARG A 358 52.12 -8.58 -32.73
N ALA A 359 50.82 -8.32 -32.94
CA ALA A 359 50.07 -8.63 -34.19
C ALA A 359 48.65 -8.02 -34.15
N VAL A 360 48.15 -7.59 -35.31
CA VAL A 360 46.82 -7.02 -35.61
C VAL A 360 46.41 -7.58 -36.99
N PRO A 361 45.17 -7.42 -37.52
CA PRO A 361 43.80 -7.77 -37.11
C PRO A 361 43.16 -8.83 -38.07
N HIS A 362 41.80 -8.92 -38.07
CA HIS A 362 40.85 -9.54 -39.04
C HIS A 362 40.20 -10.84 -38.52
N SER A 363 38.92 -11.17 -38.68
CA SER A 363 37.76 -10.56 -39.37
C SER A 363 36.46 -11.21 -38.84
N ASN A 364 35.33 -10.53 -39.01
CA ASN A 364 33.95 -11.02 -38.91
C ASN A 364 33.76 -12.42 -39.54
N HIS A 365 32.98 -13.31 -38.90
CA HIS A 365 32.02 -14.21 -39.56
C HIS A 365 30.97 -14.76 -38.55
N ARG A 366 29.69 -14.53 -38.86
CA ARG A 366 28.47 -15.23 -38.37
C ARG A 366 28.14 -16.33 -39.39
N PRO A 367 27.70 -17.56 -38.99
CA PRO A 367 26.29 -18.01 -39.14
C PRO A 367 25.90 -19.18 -38.17
N PRO A 368 24.75 -19.87 -38.33
CA PRO A 368 23.35 -19.44 -38.43
C PRO A 368 22.42 -20.13 -37.39
N MET A 369 21.14 -19.75 -37.43
CA MET A 369 20.01 -20.37 -36.71
C MET A 369 19.70 -21.76 -37.28
N ASP A 370 19.48 -22.74 -36.41
CA ASP A 370 18.77 -23.98 -36.77
C ASP A 370 17.29 -23.80 -36.42
N GLN A 371 16.48 -23.62 -37.46
CA GLN A 371 15.07 -24.02 -37.49
C GLN A 371 15.06 -25.43 -38.08
N ASP A 372 14.53 -26.39 -37.33
CA ASP A 372 14.01 -27.62 -37.92
C ASP A 372 12.52 -27.67 -37.61
N ASP A 373 11.78 -27.68 -38.70
CA ASP A 373 10.34 -27.83 -38.81
C ASP A 373 9.92 -29.31 -38.62
N GLU A 374 8.61 -29.45 -38.41
CA GLU A 374 7.73 -30.53 -38.86
C GLU A 374 7.15 -31.54 -37.84
N GLU A 375 5.86 -31.79 -38.11
CA GLU A 375 4.94 -32.83 -37.64
C GLU A 375 4.18 -32.52 -36.33
N GLY A 376 2.90 -32.15 -36.30
CA GLY A 376 1.82 -32.42 -37.26
C GLY A 376 0.96 -33.59 -36.80
N ILE A 377 0.26 -33.51 -35.65
CA ILE A 377 -0.81 -34.46 -35.30
C ILE A 377 -1.96 -33.71 -34.63
N TRP A 378 -3.02 -33.48 -35.40
CA TRP A 378 -4.39 -33.33 -34.90
C TRP A 378 -5.07 -34.69 -34.95
N ALA A 379 -5.68 -35.12 -33.85
CA ALA A 379 -6.78 -36.07 -33.79
C ALA A 379 -7.62 -35.78 -32.55
#